data_AF-S9P104-F1
#
_entry.id   AF-S9P104-F1
#
_cell.length_a   1.000
_cell.length_b   1.000
_cell.length_c   1.000
_cell.angle_alpha   90.00
_cell.angle_beta   90.00
_cell.angle_gamma   90.00
#
_symmetry.space_group_name_H-M   'P 1'
#
loop_
_entity.id
_entity.type
_entity.pdbx_description
1 polymer ?
#
loop_
_entity_poly.entity_id
_entity_poly.type
_entity_poly.pdbx_seq_one_letter_code
_entity_poly.pdbx_strand_id
1 'polypeptide(L)'
;MHFRWLAIVAASGLWVGCGGEADKALNGYKKASLSSKADVEQWAATSSAPNVYVAANQVALLLGLTGIGSGTQDTSCPAQKKDGTTTTFTGGCTDENGDEWFGSMERKLEKEGSENATLTYKDFGFHQTTSCSGKSGKTKILFAGTASVKGADTKQEFDLDIRMDVSGLDEDSCVERTDSGAWSYQGTYEGSSELTGRRTWNGSGRIGTSELGVVEVETKAEVVDPSECGDEALSGTTTIKSDGHTAVITYDGATDCDESSTVKSSLDGGASVELEGVSCTSATGPAISAWGLGLLGALGLMRRRARR
;
A
#
# COMPACT_ATOMS: atom_id res chain seq x y z
N MET A 1 -15.53 -55.68 1.31
CA MET A 1 -15.88 -54.28 1.59
C MET A 1 -14.68 -53.42 1.24
N HIS A 2 -14.68 -52.76 0.08
CA HIS A 2 -13.59 -51.90 -0.38
C HIS A 2 -14.09 -50.47 -0.49
N PHE A 3 -13.67 -49.62 0.44
CA PHE A 3 -13.88 -48.18 0.37
C PHE A 3 -12.84 -47.57 -0.58
N ARG A 4 -13.30 -47.10 -1.75
CA ARG A 4 -12.52 -46.26 -2.66
C ARG A 4 -12.57 -44.82 -2.16
N TRP A 5 -11.42 -44.28 -1.77
CA TRP A 5 -11.24 -42.86 -1.52
C TRP A 5 -11.18 -42.13 -2.87
N LEU A 6 -12.14 -41.25 -3.12
CA LEU A 6 -12.10 -40.27 -4.20
C LEU A 6 -11.24 -39.09 -3.71
N ALA A 7 -10.09 -38.89 -4.34
CA ALA A 7 -9.30 -37.68 -4.17
C ALA A 7 -10.06 -36.52 -4.82
N ILE A 8 -10.57 -35.60 -3.98
CA ILE A 8 -11.04 -34.30 -4.42
C ILE A 8 -9.78 -33.49 -4.74
N VAL A 9 -9.42 -33.43 -6.02
CA VAL A 9 -8.49 -32.42 -6.52
C VAL A 9 -9.24 -31.11 -6.45
N ALA A 10 -8.96 -30.31 -5.42
CA ALA A 10 -9.35 -28.92 -5.38
C ALA A 10 -8.60 -28.21 -6.52
N ALA A 11 -9.26 -28.09 -7.67
CA ALA A 11 -8.85 -27.15 -8.70
C ALA A 11 -9.11 -25.74 -8.12
N SER A 12 -8.10 -25.20 -7.44
CA SER A 12 -7.98 -23.78 -7.20
C SER A 12 -8.05 -23.10 -8.56
N GLY A 13 -9.21 -22.52 -8.86
CA GLY A 13 -9.44 -21.81 -10.08
C GLY A 13 -8.43 -20.69 -10.19
N LEU A 14 -7.49 -20.85 -11.11
CA LEU A 14 -6.77 -19.76 -11.76
C LEU A 14 -7.85 -18.83 -12.34
N TRP A 15 -8.26 -17.84 -11.54
CA TRP A 15 -8.91 -16.65 -12.05
C TRP A 15 -7.86 -15.96 -12.92
N VAL A 16 -7.85 -16.31 -14.21
CA VAL A 16 -7.19 -15.52 -15.24
C VAL A 16 -8.06 -14.27 -15.42
N GLY A 17 -8.01 -13.38 -14.43
CA GLY A 17 -8.67 -12.09 -14.50
C GLY A 17 -8.10 -11.33 -15.69
N CYS A 18 -8.97 -10.96 -16.62
CA CYS A 18 -8.63 -9.95 -17.63
C CYS A 18 -8.10 -8.72 -16.89
N GLY A 19 -6.83 -8.39 -17.11
CA GLY A 19 -6.05 -7.42 -16.35
C GLY A 19 -6.84 -6.22 -15.85
N GLY A 20 -6.86 -6.07 -14.53
CA GLY A 20 -7.52 -4.98 -13.83
C GLY A 20 -6.82 -3.63 -14.00
N GLU A 21 -7.24 -2.63 -13.22
CA GLU A 21 -6.71 -1.26 -13.36
C GLU A 21 -5.22 -1.20 -12.99
N ALA A 22 -4.77 -1.99 -12.01
CA ALA A 22 -3.35 -2.05 -11.67
C ALA A 22 -2.55 -2.75 -12.77
N ASP A 23 -3.00 -3.93 -13.23
CA ASP A 23 -2.28 -4.67 -14.28
C ASP A 23 -2.13 -3.85 -15.57
N LYS A 24 -3.18 -3.12 -15.96
CA LYS A 24 -3.14 -2.20 -17.11
C LYS A 24 -2.08 -1.12 -16.93
N ALA A 25 -2.00 -0.51 -15.75
CA ALA A 25 -1.00 0.51 -15.44
C ALA A 25 0.42 -0.08 -15.38
N LEU A 26 0.61 -1.17 -14.63
CA LEU A 26 1.89 -1.88 -14.49
C LEU A 26 2.46 -2.34 -15.83
N ASN A 27 1.60 -2.77 -16.77
CA ASN A 27 2.05 -3.16 -18.10
C ASN A 27 2.48 -1.95 -18.97
N GLY A 28 2.08 -0.73 -18.62
CA GLY A 28 2.51 0.50 -19.27
C GLY A 28 3.78 1.12 -18.68
N TYR A 29 4.15 0.75 -17.45
CA TYR A 29 5.37 1.23 -16.81
C TYR A 29 6.61 0.50 -17.35
N LYS A 30 7.76 1.19 -17.30
CA LYS A 30 9.06 0.56 -17.58
C LYS A 30 9.39 -0.49 -16.52
N LYS A 31 10.35 -1.38 -16.80
CA LYS A 31 10.96 -2.20 -15.74
C LYS A 31 11.75 -1.31 -14.77
N ALA A 32 11.75 -1.65 -13.49
CA ALA A 32 12.54 -0.95 -12.50
C ALA A 32 14.04 -1.28 -12.64
N SER A 33 14.89 -0.31 -12.28
CA SER A 33 16.30 -0.57 -12.04
C SER A 33 16.46 -1.18 -10.65
N LEU A 34 17.30 -2.20 -10.52
CA LEU A 34 17.78 -2.76 -9.26
C LEU A 34 19.30 -2.98 -9.37
N SER A 35 20.01 -1.98 -9.91
CA SER A 35 21.44 -2.11 -10.24
C SER A 35 22.37 -1.46 -9.22
N SER A 36 21.81 -0.77 -8.23
CA SER A 36 22.56 -0.02 -7.23
C SER A 36 21.93 -0.12 -5.83
N LYS A 37 22.72 0.16 -4.79
CA LYS A 37 22.22 0.26 -3.40
C LYS A 37 21.04 1.24 -3.31
N ALA A 38 21.14 2.40 -3.97
CA ALA A 38 20.10 3.42 -3.93
C ALA A 38 18.78 2.93 -4.55
N ASP A 39 18.84 2.15 -5.64
CA ASP A 39 17.64 1.55 -6.23
C ASP A 39 16.98 0.57 -5.25
N VAL A 40 17.79 -0.27 -4.57
CA VAL A 40 17.29 -1.27 -3.61
C VAL A 40 16.69 -0.59 -2.39
N GLU A 41 17.33 0.43 -1.85
CA GLU A 41 16.85 1.23 -0.71
C GLU A 41 15.48 1.86 -1.00
N GLN A 42 15.33 2.42 -2.21
CA GLN A 42 14.08 3.02 -2.67
C GLN A 42 12.91 2.02 -2.71
N TRP A 43 13.17 0.81 -3.20
CA TRP A 43 12.14 -0.24 -3.22
C TRP A 43 11.91 -0.89 -1.86
N ALA A 44 12.96 -1.06 -1.05
CA ALA A 44 12.86 -1.67 0.29
C ALA A 44 11.86 -0.92 1.18
N ALA A 45 11.86 0.42 1.11
CA ALA A 45 10.95 1.26 1.89
C ALA A 45 9.45 1.06 1.57
N THR A 46 9.10 0.49 0.41
CA THR A 46 7.70 0.47 -0.08
C THR A 46 7.17 -0.91 -0.42
N SER A 47 8.05 -1.92 -0.52
CA SER A 47 7.71 -3.21 -1.13
C SER A 47 7.12 -4.23 -0.16
N SER A 48 7.31 -4.08 1.15
CA SER A 48 6.84 -5.08 2.11
C SER A 48 5.32 -5.24 2.09
N ALA A 49 4.82 -6.45 2.38
CA ALA A 49 3.39 -6.74 2.46
C ALA A 49 2.60 -5.74 3.34
N PRO A 50 3.03 -5.37 4.57
CA PRO A 50 2.33 -4.36 5.36
C PRO A 50 2.34 -2.98 4.68
N ASN A 51 3.45 -2.55 4.07
CA ASN A 51 3.54 -1.25 3.39
C ASN A 51 2.63 -1.21 2.15
N VAL A 52 2.59 -2.28 1.36
CA VAL A 52 1.69 -2.42 0.20
C VAL A 52 0.22 -2.43 0.65
N TYR A 53 -0.11 -3.15 1.72
CA TYR A 53 -1.46 -3.20 2.27
C TYR A 53 -1.94 -1.82 2.74
N VAL A 54 -1.10 -1.08 3.47
CA VAL A 54 -1.43 0.28 3.95
C VAL A 54 -1.58 1.24 2.77
N ALA A 55 -0.65 1.22 1.80
CA ALA A 55 -0.71 2.09 0.62
C ALA A 55 -2.02 1.92 -0.17
N ALA A 56 -2.45 0.68 -0.38
CA ALA A 56 -3.67 0.38 -1.11
C ALA A 56 -4.96 0.73 -0.33
N ASN A 57 -4.91 0.71 1.01
CA ASN A 57 -6.07 0.99 1.85
C ASN A 57 -6.15 2.44 2.36
N GLN A 58 -5.27 3.36 1.93
CA GLN A 58 -5.22 4.73 2.44
C GLN A 58 -6.57 5.46 2.39
N VAL A 59 -7.32 5.38 1.28
CA VAL A 59 -8.65 6.04 1.20
C VAL A 59 -9.64 5.43 2.18
N ALA A 60 -9.64 4.11 2.33
CA ALA A 60 -10.54 3.44 3.26
C ALA A 60 -10.21 3.83 4.71
N LEU A 61 -8.91 3.96 5.02
CA LEU A 61 -8.43 4.46 6.29
C LEU A 61 -8.82 5.93 6.49
N LEU A 62 -8.66 6.79 5.48
CA LEU A 62 -9.10 8.19 5.54
C LEU A 62 -10.60 8.27 5.82
N LEU A 63 -11.44 7.54 5.07
CA LEU A 63 -12.90 7.49 5.29
C LEU A 63 -13.30 6.88 6.65
N GLY A 64 -12.44 6.03 7.23
CA GLY A 64 -12.63 5.48 8.57
C GLY A 64 -12.21 6.43 9.69
N LEU A 65 -11.11 7.17 9.49
CA LEU A 65 -10.54 8.15 10.42
C LEU A 65 -11.32 9.47 10.41
N THR A 66 -11.93 9.83 9.29
CA THR A 66 -12.91 10.92 9.19
C THR A 66 -14.21 10.60 9.95
N GLY A 67 -14.31 9.44 10.60
CA GLY A 67 -15.29 9.27 11.67
C GLY A 67 -16.73 9.45 11.17
N ILE A 68 -17.08 8.76 10.07
CA ILE A 68 -18.49 8.58 9.63
C ILE A 68 -19.36 7.95 10.76
N GLY A 69 -18.76 7.56 11.90
CA GLY A 69 -19.45 7.19 13.14
C GLY A 69 -19.02 7.88 14.44
N SER A 70 -18.11 8.87 14.46
CA SER A 70 -17.57 9.39 15.74
C SER A 70 -17.26 10.90 15.76
N GLY A 71 -18.28 11.73 15.49
CA GLY A 71 -18.36 13.09 16.02
C GLY A 71 -17.92 14.21 15.08
N THR A 72 -18.83 15.18 14.92
CA THR A 72 -18.68 16.53 14.35
C THR A 72 -18.35 16.73 12.87
N GLN A 73 -18.08 15.69 12.07
CA GLN A 73 -17.82 15.88 10.64
C GLN A 73 -19.08 16.06 9.80
N ASP A 74 -18.95 16.80 8.69
CA ASP A 74 -19.94 16.89 7.64
C ASP A 74 -20.19 15.51 6.98
N THR A 75 -21.15 14.78 7.54
CA THR A 75 -21.62 13.49 6.99
C THR A 75 -22.20 13.58 5.58
N SER A 76 -22.31 14.77 4.99
CA SER A 76 -22.80 14.96 3.63
C SER A 76 -21.73 14.81 2.54
N CYS A 77 -20.43 14.84 2.89
CA CYS A 77 -19.35 14.75 1.91
C CYS A 77 -18.19 13.81 2.32
N PRO A 78 -17.82 12.80 1.52
CA PRO A 78 -18.52 12.33 0.31
C PRO A 78 -19.92 11.81 0.64
N ALA A 79 -20.86 11.99 -0.28
CA ALA A 79 -22.25 11.57 -0.08
C ALA A 79 -22.31 10.04 0.07
N GLN A 80 -22.90 9.58 1.18
CA GLN A 80 -22.99 8.16 1.52
C GLN A 80 -24.39 7.61 1.28
N LYS A 81 -24.48 6.43 0.66
CA LYS A 81 -25.72 5.67 0.53
C LYS A 81 -25.47 4.21 0.92
N LYS A 82 -26.21 3.71 1.92
CA LYS A 82 -26.18 2.31 2.34
C LYS A 82 -27.39 1.55 1.76
N ASP A 83 -27.14 0.40 1.14
CA ASP A 83 -28.13 -0.55 0.65
C ASP A 83 -27.69 -1.98 1.04
N GLY A 84 -28.33 -2.54 2.07
CA GLY A 84 -27.94 -3.82 2.67
C GLY A 84 -26.48 -3.82 3.14
N THR A 85 -25.68 -4.71 2.57
CA THR A 85 -24.24 -4.84 2.87
C THR A 85 -23.35 -3.93 2.03
N THR A 86 -23.93 -3.11 1.14
CA THR A 86 -23.18 -2.21 0.27
C THR A 86 -23.33 -0.77 0.72
N THR A 87 -22.21 -0.07 0.82
CA THR A 87 -22.13 1.37 1.07
C THR A 87 -21.46 2.02 -0.12
N THR A 88 -22.15 2.94 -0.78
CA THR A 88 -21.60 3.75 -1.86
C THR A 88 -21.21 5.13 -1.33
N PHE A 89 -20.01 5.57 -1.64
CA PHE A 89 -19.51 6.92 -1.42
C PHE A 89 -19.42 7.62 -2.78
N THR A 90 -19.98 8.82 -2.88
CA THR A 90 -20.02 9.60 -4.12
C THR A 90 -19.45 10.99 -3.85
N GLY A 91 -18.45 11.38 -4.64
CA GLY A 91 -17.93 12.75 -4.62
C GLY A 91 -18.90 13.74 -5.29
N GLY A 92 -18.38 14.90 -5.69
CA GLY A 92 -19.16 16.03 -6.20
C GLY A 92 -19.53 17.05 -5.13
N CYS A 93 -18.77 17.07 -4.04
CA CYS A 93 -18.97 17.95 -2.89
C CYS A 93 -17.61 18.38 -2.32
N THR A 94 -17.62 19.36 -1.43
CA THR A 94 -16.47 19.84 -0.69
C THR A 94 -16.73 19.59 0.78
N ASP A 95 -15.79 18.99 1.49
CA ASP A 95 -15.93 18.75 2.94
C ASP A 95 -15.58 19.98 3.78
N GLU A 96 -15.68 19.84 5.10
CA GLU A 96 -15.39 20.91 6.06
C GLU A 96 -13.94 21.38 6.06
N ASN A 97 -13.01 20.58 5.54
CA ASN A 97 -11.59 20.92 5.42
C ASN A 97 -11.30 21.65 4.10
N GLY A 98 -12.29 21.78 3.22
CA GLY A 98 -12.14 22.38 1.90
C GLY A 98 -11.65 21.39 0.84
N ASP A 99 -11.62 20.09 1.14
CA ASP A 99 -11.19 19.08 0.18
C ASP A 99 -12.34 18.74 -0.78
N GLU A 100 -12.06 18.77 -2.08
CA GLU A 100 -13.05 18.51 -3.14
C GLU A 100 -13.06 17.05 -3.54
N TRP A 101 -14.05 16.29 -3.06
CA TRP A 101 -14.22 14.88 -3.37
C TRP A 101 -14.79 14.66 -4.77
N PHE A 102 -14.35 13.63 -5.48
CA PHE A 102 -14.83 13.26 -6.82
C PHE A 102 -14.87 11.73 -7.02
N GLY A 103 -15.53 11.30 -8.08
CA GLY A 103 -15.68 9.87 -8.44
C GLY A 103 -16.62 9.10 -7.51
N SER A 104 -16.51 7.78 -7.49
CA SER A 104 -17.31 6.93 -6.58
C SER A 104 -16.57 5.70 -6.07
N MET A 105 -16.82 5.33 -4.81
CA MET A 105 -16.30 4.13 -4.19
C MET A 105 -17.46 3.28 -3.66
N GLU A 106 -17.41 1.98 -3.89
CA GLU A 106 -18.35 1.02 -3.29
C GLU A 106 -17.62 0.15 -2.29
N ARG A 107 -18.12 0.09 -1.05
CA ARG A 107 -17.71 -0.85 -0.02
C ARG A 107 -18.79 -1.91 0.15
N LYS A 108 -18.49 -3.15 -0.22
CA LYS A 108 -19.40 -4.28 -0.07
C LYS A 108 -18.89 -5.23 1.02
N LEU A 109 -19.64 -5.35 2.10
CA LEU A 109 -19.38 -6.33 3.15
C LEU A 109 -19.85 -7.72 2.70
N GLU A 110 -19.16 -8.76 3.16
CA GLU A 110 -19.59 -10.15 2.96
C GLU A 110 -20.93 -10.41 3.67
N LYS A 111 -21.06 -9.91 4.89
CA LYS A 111 -22.27 -9.88 5.71
C LYS A 111 -22.28 -8.63 6.57
N GLU A 112 -23.46 -8.21 7.01
CA GLU A 112 -23.56 -7.05 7.90
C GLU A 112 -22.79 -7.28 9.21
N GLY A 113 -22.01 -6.28 9.62
CA GLY A 113 -21.13 -6.35 10.78
C GLY A 113 -19.82 -7.13 10.58
N SER A 114 -19.52 -7.61 9.36
CA SER A 114 -18.23 -8.24 9.07
C SER A 114 -17.14 -7.21 8.78
N GLU A 115 -15.91 -7.55 9.15
CA GLU A 115 -14.71 -6.85 8.71
C GLU A 115 -14.32 -7.20 7.27
N ASN A 116 -14.78 -8.35 6.76
CA ASN A 116 -14.55 -8.78 5.39
C ASN A 116 -15.30 -7.88 4.42
N ALA A 117 -14.54 -7.23 3.53
CA ALA A 117 -15.06 -6.25 2.61
C ALA A 117 -14.35 -6.30 1.26
N THR A 118 -15.07 -5.91 0.21
CA THR A 118 -14.50 -5.55 -1.08
C THR A 118 -14.76 -4.07 -1.32
N LEU A 119 -13.71 -3.33 -1.62
CA LEU A 119 -13.72 -1.95 -2.05
C LEU A 119 -13.57 -1.92 -3.57
N THR A 120 -14.40 -1.12 -4.23
CA THR A 120 -14.32 -0.88 -5.68
C THR A 120 -14.28 0.61 -5.93
N TYR A 121 -13.21 1.07 -6.54
CA TYR A 121 -12.96 2.47 -6.84
C TYR A 121 -13.22 2.73 -8.33
N LYS A 122 -14.10 3.69 -8.60
CA LYS A 122 -14.36 4.23 -9.94
C LYS A 122 -13.87 5.68 -9.96
N ASP A 123 -12.57 5.82 -10.19
CA ASP A 123 -11.84 7.09 -10.22
C ASP A 123 -12.16 7.99 -9.00
N PHE A 124 -12.22 7.38 -7.81
CA PHE A 124 -12.60 8.04 -6.58
C PHE A 124 -11.41 8.70 -5.90
N GLY A 125 -11.60 9.90 -5.36
CA GLY A 125 -10.51 10.64 -4.76
C GLY A 125 -10.91 12.05 -4.33
N PHE A 126 -9.91 12.88 -4.09
CA PHE A 126 -10.11 14.26 -3.64
C PHE A 126 -9.02 15.19 -4.15
N HIS A 127 -9.32 16.49 -4.16
CA HIS A 127 -8.32 17.54 -4.30
C HIS A 127 -8.06 18.16 -2.94
N GLN A 128 -6.79 18.24 -2.55
CA GLN A 128 -6.35 18.98 -1.39
C GLN A 128 -5.57 20.23 -1.81
N THR A 129 -5.68 21.30 -1.04
CA THR A 129 -4.87 22.49 -1.28
C THR A 129 -3.46 22.30 -0.73
N THR A 130 -2.46 22.33 -1.60
CA THR A 130 -1.04 22.27 -1.23
C THR A 130 -0.43 23.66 -1.40
N SER A 131 0.29 24.13 -0.40
CA SER A 131 1.02 25.41 -0.45
C SER A 131 2.52 25.17 -0.46
N CYS A 132 3.21 25.81 -1.41
CA CYS A 132 4.65 25.65 -1.61
C CYS A 132 5.28 27.02 -1.92
N SER A 133 6.18 27.49 -1.05
CA SER A 133 6.91 28.76 -1.21
C SER A 133 6.04 29.95 -1.64
N GLY A 134 4.87 30.11 -1.02
CA GLY A 134 3.93 31.21 -1.31
C GLY A 134 3.07 31.02 -2.57
N LYS A 135 3.20 29.89 -3.27
CA LYS A 135 2.22 29.42 -4.25
C LYS A 135 1.23 28.47 -3.57
N SER A 136 -0.02 28.50 -4.00
CA SER A 136 -1.01 27.48 -3.62
C SER A 136 -1.53 26.83 -4.89
N GLY A 137 -1.68 25.51 -4.85
CA GLY A 137 -2.21 24.70 -5.93
C GLY A 137 -3.06 23.57 -5.38
N LYS A 138 -3.78 22.87 -6.25
CA LYS A 138 -4.54 21.69 -5.89
C LYS A 138 -3.73 20.44 -6.20
N THR A 139 -3.59 19.57 -5.21
CA THR A 139 -3.09 18.22 -5.38
C THR A 139 -4.27 17.28 -5.47
N LYS A 140 -4.42 16.64 -6.63
CA LYS A 140 -5.42 15.61 -6.92
C LYS A 140 -4.82 14.26 -6.57
N ILE A 141 -5.57 13.45 -5.83
CA ILE A 141 -5.27 12.04 -5.57
C ILE A 141 -6.49 11.25 -6.03
N LEU A 142 -6.29 10.25 -6.90
CA LEU A 142 -7.35 9.45 -7.51
C LEU A 142 -7.01 7.97 -7.40
N PHE A 143 -8.01 7.15 -7.10
CA PHE A 143 -7.90 5.70 -7.00
C PHE A 143 -8.86 5.02 -7.98
N ALA A 144 -8.40 3.95 -8.61
CA ALA A 144 -9.17 3.11 -9.51
C ALA A 144 -8.83 1.63 -9.29
N GLY A 145 -9.83 0.74 -9.40
CA GLY A 145 -9.64 -0.70 -9.24
C GLY A 145 -10.32 -1.27 -8.00
N THR A 146 -9.77 -2.34 -7.42
CA THR A 146 -10.37 -3.07 -6.31
C THR A 146 -9.39 -3.42 -5.20
N ALA A 147 -9.89 -3.45 -3.97
CA ALA A 147 -9.20 -4.00 -2.81
C ALA A 147 -10.16 -4.96 -2.11
N SER A 148 -9.71 -6.11 -1.65
CA SER A 148 -10.54 -6.97 -0.81
C SER A 148 -9.77 -7.50 0.37
N VAL A 149 -10.48 -7.67 1.48
CA VAL A 149 -10.00 -8.33 2.70
C VAL A 149 -11.04 -9.36 3.08
N LYS A 150 -10.60 -10.60 3.30
CA LYS A 150 -11.46 -11.75 3.63
C LYS A 150 -10.73 -12.65 4.61
N GLY A 151 -11.47 -13.26 5.52
CA GLY A 151 -10.90 -14.23 6.44
C GLY A 151 -11.60 -14.22 7.78
N ALA A 152 -10.86 -14.66 8.80
CA ALA A 152 -11.26 -14.62 10.19
C ALA A 152 -10.38 -13.62 10.96
N ASP A 153 -10.83 -13.16 12.11
CA ASP A 153 -10.15 -12.09 12.87
C ASP A 153 -8.66 -12.37 13.17
N THR A 154 -8.27 -13.64 13.25
CA THR A 154 -6.89 -14.08 13.50
C THR A 154 -6.06 -14.37 12.24
N LYS A 155 -6.70 -14.43 11.08
CA LYS A 155 -6.09 -14.67 9.77
C LYS A 155 -6.92 -14.03 8.67
N GLN A 156 -6.37 -12.99 8.07
CA GLN A 156 -6.98 -12.26 6.97
C GLN A 156 -6.14 -12.44 5.71
N GLU A 157 -6.83 -12.60 4.59
CA GLU A 157 -6.30 -12.57 3.24
C GLU A 157 -6.67 -11.23 2.62
N PHE A 158 -5.76 -10.65 1.86
CA PHE A 158 -6.02 -9.44 1.10
C PHE A 158 -5.61 -9.60 -0.36
N ASP A 159 -6.36 -8.93 -1.24
CA ASP A 159 -6.16 -8.94 -2.69
C ASP A 159 -6.35 -7.52 -3.21
N LEU A 160 -5.33 -7.00 -3.89
CA LEU A 160 -5.21 -5.62 -4.32
C LEU A 160 -4.99 -5.59 -5.82
N ASP A 161 -5.86 -4.88 -6.52
CA ASP A 161 -5.72 -4.46 -7.91
C ASP A 161 -6.06 -2.97 -7.95
N ILE A 162 -5.15 -2.12 -7.49
CA ILE A 162 -5.36 -0.67 -7.40
C ILE A 162 -4.36 0.09 -8.26
N ARG A 163 -4.86 1.08 -9.00
CA ARG A 163 -4.08 2.21 -9.52
C ARG A 163 -4.36 3.45 -8.70
N MET A 164 -3.32 4.20 -8.38
CA MET A 164 -3.39 5.53 -7.78
C MET A 164 -2.74 6.53 -8.73
N ASP A 165 -3.43 7.62 -9.05
CA ASP A 165 -2.88 8.74 -9.81
C ASP A 165 -2.79 9.96 -8.89
N VAL A 166 -1.63 10.62 -8.90
CA VAL A 166 -1.38 11.85 -8.13
C VAL A 166 -0.95 12.95 -9.09
N SER A 167 -1.59 14.12 -9.01
CA SER A 167 -1.15 15.29 -9.75
C SER A 167 -1.26 16.54 -8.90
N GLY A 168 -0.20 17.34 -8.79
CA GLY A 168 -0.20 18.51 -7.92
C GLY A 168 1.15 19.21 -7.91
N LEU A 169 1.31 20.16 -6.98
CA LEU A 169 2.60 20.81 -6.77
C LEU A 169 3.52 19.91 -5.95
N ASP A 170 4.72 19.66 -6.46
CA ASP A 170 5.81 19.09 -5.68
C ASP A 170 6.21 20.06 -4.55
N GLU A 171 6.17 19.61 -3.29
CA GLU A 171 6.33 20.46 -2.10
C GLU A 171 7.72 21.11 -2.00
N ASP A 172 8.74 20.52 -2.63
CA ASP A 172 10.10 21.04 -2.59
C ASP A 172 10.39 22.00 -3.75
N SER A 173 9.99 21.62 -4.96
CA SER A 173 10.29 22.39 -6.17
C SER A 173 9.20 23.37 -6.58
N CYS A 174 8.00 23.25 -6.00
CA CYS A 174 6.79 23.98 -6.38
C CYS A 174 6.48 23.89 -7.89
N VAL A 175 6.85 22.77 -8.51
CA VAL A 175 6.57 22.46 -9.92
C VAL A 175 5.43 21.45 -9.96
N GLU A 176 4.49 21.65 -10.89
CA GLU A 176 3.44 20.67 -11.12
C GLU A 176 4.04 19.34 -11.60
N ARG A 177 3.62 18.26 -10.96
CA ARG A 177 3.97 16.89 -11.33
C ARG A 177 2.74 16.04 -11.44
N THR A 178 2.85 15.00 -12.24
CA THR A 178 1.88 13.91 -12.28
C THR A 178 2.66 12.62 -12.16
N ASP A 179 2.22 11.76 -11.26
CA ASP A 179 2.77 10.41 -11.08
C ASP A 179 1.60 9.43 -10.93
N SER A 180 1.89 8.15 -11.10
CA SER A 180 0.94 7.08 -10.91
C SER A 180 1.64 5.88 -10.27
N GLY A 181 0.97 5.27 -9.30
CA GLY A 181 1.35 4.05 -8.62
C GLY A 181 0.35 2.94 -8.94
N ALA A 182 0.77 1.69 -8.93
CA ALA A 182 -0.12 0.57 -9.11
C ALA A 182 0.35 -0.66 -8.32
N TRP A 183 -0.62 -1.44 -7.83
CA TRP A 183 -0.40 -2.64 -7.02
C TRP A 183 -1.36 -3.74 -7.47
N SER A 184 -0.78 -4.81 -8.02
CA SER A 184 -1.45 -6.10 -8.32
C SER A 184 -0.83 -7.12 -7.37
N TYR A 185 -1.38 -7.23 -6.15
CA TYR A 185 -0.71 -7.86 -5.02
C TYR A 185 -1.70 -8.57 -4.10
N GLN A 186 -1.37 -9.80 -3.74
CA GLN A 186 -2.15 -10.62 -2.81
C GLN A 186 -1.30 -10.99 -1.60
N GLY A 187 -1.93 -11.15 -0.45
CA GLY A 187 -1.22 -11.53 0.76
C GLY A 187 -2.12 -11.95 1.89
N THR A 188 -1.49 -12.19 3.04
CA THR A 188 -2.16 -12.58 4.27
C THR A 188 -1.50 -11.88 5.45
N TYR A 189 -2.28 -11.62 6.50
CA TYR A 189 -1.73 -11.38 7.82
C TYR A 189 -2.41 -12.24 8.86
N GLU A 190 -1.63 -12.72 9.82
CA GLU A 190 -2.06 -13.58 10.92
C GLU A 190 -1.60 -12.98 12.25
N GLY A 191 -2.44 -13.03 13.29
CA GLY A 191 -2.09 -12.53 14.62
C GLY A 191 -3.18 -11.65 15.22
N SER A 192 -2.77 -10.57 15.90
CA SER A 192 -3.67 -9.67 16.59
C SER A 192 -4.53 -8.86 15.62
N SER A 193 -5.82 -8.72 15.95
CA SER A 193 -6.73 -7.78 15.29
C SER A 193 -6.39 -6.32 15.62
N GLU A 194 -5.74 -6.05 16.75
CA GLU A 194 -5.32 -4.71 17.16
C GLU A 194 -4.08 -4.25 16.38
N LEU A 195 -4.05 -2.98 15.96
CA LEU A 195 -2.93 -2.38 15.22
C LEU A 195 -1.59 -2.47 15.97
N THR A 196 -1.66 -2.46 17.29
CA THR A 196 -0.50 -2.52 18.20
C THR A 196 -0.06 -3.94 18.54
N GLY A 197 -0.78 -4.97 18.09
CA GLY A 197 -0.44 -6.35 18.42
C GLY A 197 0.40 -7.03 17.36
N ARG A 198 1.07 -8.12 17.77
CA ARG A 198 1.92 -8.94 16.90
C ARG A 198 1.17 -9.47 15.68
N ARG A 199 1.77 -9.31 14.50
CA ARG A 199 1.25 -9.83 13.22
C ARG A 199 2.37 -10.42 12.38
N THR A 200 2.04 -11.48 11.66
CA THR A 200 2.91 -12.08 10.64
C THR A 200 2.31 -11.87 9.27
N TRP A 201 3.07 -11.24 8.38
CA TRP A 201 2.65 -10.87 7.03
C TRP A 201 3.31 -11.78 6.00
N ASN A 202 2.54 -12.12 4.97
CA ASN A 202 3.03 -12.74 3.75
C ASN A 202 2.36 -12.06 2.56
N GLY A 203 3.02 -12.06 1.41
CA GLY A 203 2.40 -11.55 0.20
C GLY A 203 3.28 -11.68 -1.02
N SER A 204 2.66 -11.54 -2.18
CA SER A 204 3.37 -11.56 -3.44
C SER A 204 2.57 -10.84 -4.52
N GLY A 205 3.26 -10.19 -5.44
CA GLY A 205 2.62 -9.54 -6.58
C GLY A 205 3.56 -8.64 -7.36
N ARG A 206 2.97 -7.77 -8.16
CA ARG A 206 3.65 -6.71 -8.90
C ARG A 206 3.26 -5.37 -8.33
N ILE A 207 4.24 -4.52 -8.12
CA ILE A 207 4.04 -3.13 -7.72
C ILE A 207 4.88 -2.23 -8.61
N GLY A 208 4.45 -0.99 -8.78
CA GLY A 208 5.15 -0.09 -9.67
C GLY A 208 4.73 1.36 -9.53
N THR A 209 5.62 2.25 -9.97
CA THR A 209 5.28 3.65 -10.21
C THR A 209 5.73 4.06 -11.61
N SER A 210 5.12 5.12 -12.16
CA SER A 210 5.51 5.62 -13.48
C SER A 210 6.94 6.14 -13.51
N GLU A 211 7.45 6.67 -12.38
CA GLU A 211 8.84 7.12 -12.26
C GLU A 211 9.84 5.95 -12.13
N LEU A 212 9.58 5.00 -11.23
CA LEU A 212 10.56 3.98 -10.86
C LEU A 212 10.49 2.76 -11.77
N GLY A 213 9.33 2.47 -12.34
CA GLY A 213 9.05 1.25 -13.06
C GLY A 213 8.39 0.19 -12.19
N VAL A 214 8.45 -1.06 -12.63
CA VAL A 214 7.79 -2.21 -12.00
C VAL A 214 8.80 -3.21 -11.44
N VAL A 215 8.47 -3.74 -10.27
CA VAL A 215 9.13 -4.89 -9.64
C VAL A 215 8.11 -6.00 -9.36
N GLU A 216 8.59 -7.24 -9.32
CA GLU A 216 7.90 -8.35 -8.67
C GLU A 216 8.38 -8.44 -7.22
N VAL A 217 7.46 -8.62 -6.29
CA VAL A 217 7.76 -8.62 -4.86
C VAL A 217 7.17 -9.85 -4.19
N GLU A 218 7.90 -10.39 -3.21
CA GLU A 218 7.45 -11.46 -2.33
C GLU A 218 7.89 -11.18 -0.89
N THR A 219 6.95 -11.05 0.03
CA THR A 219 7.19 -10.96 1.47
C THR A 219 6.90 -12.30 2.13
N LYS A 220 7.83 -12.78 2.95
CA LYS A 220 7.74 -14.05 3.68
C LYS A 220 7.95 -13.85 5.17
N ALA A 221 6.93 -14.23 5.94
CA ALA A 221 6.93 -14.26 7.39
C ALA A 221 7.47 -12.98 8.02
N GLU A 222 7.07 -11.81 7.50
CA GLU A 222 7.44 -10.52 8.09
C GLU A 222 6.66 -10.31 9.37
N VAL A 223 7.35 -10.35 10.50
CA VAL A 223 6.74 -10.23 11.82
C VAL A 223 6.85 -8.80 12.31
N VAL A 224 5.72 -8.15 12.53
CA VAL A 224 5.66 -6.81 13.14
C VAL A 224 5.07 -6.96 14.54
N ASP A 225 5.72 -6.33 15.52
CA ASP A 225 5.22 -6.23 16.88
C ASP A 225 5.64 -4.88 17.49
N PRO A 226 4.78 -3.84 17.43
CA PRO A 226 5.12 -2.50 17.91
C PRO A 226 5.48 -2.44 19.40
N SER A 227 5.12 -3.46 20.18
CA SER A 227 5.45 -3.55 21.60
C SER A 227 6.86 -4.09 21.86
N GLU A 228 7.43 -4.83 20.90
CA GLU A 228 8.81 -5.34 20.94
C GLU A 228 9.74 -4.43 20.13
N CYS A 229 9.33 -4.00 18.93
CA CYS A 229 10.05 -3.05 18.10
C CYS A 229 9.06 -2.14 17.33
N GLY A 230 9.11 -0.84 17.62
CA GLY A 230 8.18 0.14 17.06
C GLY A 230 8.51 0.59 15.64
N ASP A 231 9.77 0.46 15.23
CA ASP A 231 10.27 1.11 14.01
C ASP A 231 10.58 0.10 12.89
N GLU A 232 10.75 -1.19 13.22
CA GLU A 232 11.15 -2.25 12.29
C GLU A 232 10.35 -3.54 12.46
N ALA A 233 10.41 -4.42 11.45
CA ALA A 233 9.95 -5.79 11.59
C ALA A 233 10.95 -6.60 12.42
N LEU A 234 10.43 -7.44 13.31
CA LEU A 234 11.24 -8.31 14.15
C LEU A 234 12.02 -9.36 13.36
N SER A 235 11.43 -9.86 12.28
CA SER A 235 12.00 -10.91 11.45
C SER A 235 11.27 -11.03 10.11
N GLY A 236 11.82 -11.83 9.21
CA GLY A 236 11.22 -12.16 7.91
C GLY A 236 12.05 -11.63 6.76
N THR A 237 11.49 -11.72 5.55
CA THR A 237 12.17 -11.24 4.34
C THR A 237 11.21 -10.63 3.34
N THR A 238 11.70 -9.67 2.57
CA THR A 238 11.06 -9.18 1.34
C THR A 238 12.03 -9.31 0.17
N THR A 239 11.64 -10.08 -0.85
CA THR A 239 12.38 -10.29 -2.09
C THR A 239 11.81 -9.40 -3.18
N ILE A 240 12.68 -8.69 -3.91
CA ILE A 240 12.32 -7.71 -4.95
C ILE A 240 13.06 -8.10 -6.23
N LYS A 241 12.34 -8.26 -7.33
CA LYS A 241 12.91 -8.72 -8.61
C LYS A 241 12.56 -7.77 -9.75
N SER A 242 13.55 -7.45 -10.57
CA SER A 242 13.36 -6.73 -11.82
C SER A 242 14.56 -6.95 -12.73
N ASP A 243 14.29 -7.10 -14.03
CA ASP A 243 15.29 -7.20 -15.09
C ASP A 243 16.44 -8.21 -14.85
N GLY A 244 16.13 -9.34 -14.21
CA GLY A 244 17.11 -10.38 -13.89
C GLY A 244 17.87 -10.16 -12.58
N HIS A 245 17.74 -8.99 -11.95
CA HIS A 245 18.27 -8.69 -10.63
C HIS A 245 17.31 -9.14 -9.52
N THR A 246 17.86 -9.56 -8.39
CA THR A 246 17.12 -9.95 -7.19
C THR A 246 17.74 -9.28 -5.96
N ALA A 247 16.97 -8.42 -5.32
CA ALA A 247 17.29 -7.90 -3.99
C ALA A 247 16.52 -8.68 -2.92
N VAL A 248 17.17 -8.94 -1.78
CA VAL A 248 16.55 -9.59 -0.62
C VAL A 248 16.79 -8.72 0.60
N ILE A 249 15.69 -8.21 1.17
CA ILE A 249 15.65 -7.48 2.42
C ILE A 249 15.37 -8.49 3.54
N THR A 250 16.18 -8.46 4.59
CA THR A 250 16.09 -9.31 5.78
C THR A 250 15.90 -8.41 6.98
N TYR A 251 14.84 -8.68 7.75
CA TYR A 251 14.51 -7.93 8.95
C TYR A 251 15.11 -8.61 10.18
N ASP A 252 15.69 -7.82 11.08
CA ASP A 252 16.41 -8.28 12.28
C ASP A 252 16.06 -7.49 13.55
N GLY A 253 14.91 -6.81 13.58
CA GLY A 253 14.46 -5.99 14.72
C GLY A 253 14.30 -6.75 16.04
N ALA A 254 14.20 -8.09 16.03
CA ALA A 254 14.22 -8.89 17.26
C ALA A 254 15.59 -8.86 17.97
N THR A 255 16.65 -8.57 17.23
CA THR A 255 18.02 -8.48 17.74
C THR A 255 18.60 -7.08 17.69
N ASP A 256 18.10 -6.24 16.77
CA ASP A 256 18.63 -4.90 16.50
C ASP A 256 17.47 -3.94 16.18
N CYS A 257 16.70 -3.55 17.21
CA CYS A 257 15.63 -2.57 17.04
C CYS A 257 16.21 -1.15 17.11
N ASP A 258 16.59 -0.57 15.97
CA ASP A 258 17.20 0.76 15.88
C ASP A 258 16.13 1.84 15.62
N GLU A 259 16.28 3.01 16.26
CA GLU A 259 15.42 4.18 16.01
C GLU A 259 15.50 4.66 14.55
N SER A 260 16.60 4.34 13.85
CA SER A 260 16.83 4.68 12.44
C SER A 260 16.22 3.67 11.44
N SER A 261 15.60 2.60 11.93
CA SER A 261 15.01 1.53 11.11
C SER A 261 16.00 0.90 10.13
N THR A 262 16.93 0.10 10.62
CA THR A 262 17.93 -0.57 9.79
C THR A 262 17.46 -1.95 9.34
N VAL A 263 17.91 -2.37 8.14
CA VAL A 263 17.68 -3.73 7.64
C VAL A 263 18.91 -4.23 6.92
N LYS A 264 19.06 -5.55 6.83
CA LYS A 264 20.10 -6.18 6.00
C LYS A 264 19.56 -6.42 4.59
N SER A 265 20.33 -6.06 3.58
CA SER A 265 19.98 -6.24 2.18
C SER A 265 21.09 -6.90 1.39
N SER A 266 20.75 -7.84 0.51
CA SER A 266 21.66 -8.40 -0.49
C SER A 266 21.12 -8.19 -1.90
N LEU A 267 22.02 -7.97 -2.87
CA LEU A 267 21.70 -7.84 -4.29
C LEU A 267 22.42 -8.94 -5.07
N ASP A 268 21.68 -9.73 -5.84
CA ASP A 268 22.16 -10.83 -6.68
C ASP A 268 23.01 -11.87 -5.93
N GLY A 269 22.69 -12.12 -4.66
CA GLY A 269 23.46 -13.03 -3.80
C GLY A 269 24.82 -12.48 -3.36
N GLY A 270 25.08 -11.18 -3.59
CA GLY A 270 26.23 -10.47 -3.07
C GLY A 270 26.22 -10.34 -1.55
N ALA A 271 27.30 -9.78 -1.00
CA ALA A 271 27.42 -9.54 0.43
C ALA A 271 26.28 -8.65 0.96
N SER A 272 25.78 -8.99 2.14
CA SER A 272 24.75 -8.19 2.79
C SER A 272 25.31 -6.83 3.21
N VAL A 273 24.56 -5.78 2.92
CA VAL A 273 24.82 -4.40 3.37
C VAL A 273 23.66 -3.92 4.22
N GLU A 274 23.93 -2.94 5.06
CA GLU A 274 22.89 -2.27 5.85
C GLU A 274 22.23 -1.17 5.03
N LEU A 275 20.91 -1.10 5.14
CA LEU A 275 20.06 -0.01 4.67
C LEU A 275 19.41 0.65 5.89
N GLU A 276 19.25 1.97 5.85
CA GLU A 276 18.58 2.75 6.89
C GLU A 276 17.21 3.23 6.37
N GLY A 277 16.30 3.59 7.28
CA GLY A 277 15.00 4.17 6.94
C GLY A 277 14.00 3.19 6.32
N VAL A 278 14.22 1.88 6.45
CA VAL A 278 13.26 0.85 6.00
C VAL A 278 12.35 0.49 7.16
N SER A 279 11.31 1.28 7.35
CA SER A 279 10.36 1.09 8.47
C SER A 279 9.13 0.26 8.07
N CYS A 280 8.54 -0.37 9.08
CA CYS A 280 7.27 -1.08 8.96
C CYS A 280 6.11 -0.16 9.35
N THR A 281 5.43 0.41 8.36
CA THR A 281 4.41 1.46 8.55
C THR A 281 3.16 1.03 9.34
N SER A 282 3.07 -0.23 9.78
CA SER A 282 1.95 -0.71 10.62
C SER A 282 2.05 -0.33 12.10
N ALA A 283 3.21 0.13 12.59
CA ALA A 283 3.44 0.29 14.03
C ALA A 283 2.99 1.65 14.62
N THR A 284 2.77 2.68 13.80
CA THR A 284 2.32 4.00 14.28
C THR A 284 1.23 4.58 13.35
N GLY A 285 -0.04 4.48 13.74
CA GLY A 285 -1.02 5.47 13.27
C GLY A 285 -0.64 6.86 13.81
N PRO A 286 -1.15 8.00 13.31
CA PRO A 286 -1.73 8.37 12.03
C PRO A 286 -0.71 9.14 11.16
N ALA A 287 0.53 8.66 11.03
CA ALA A 287 1.58 9.31 10.20
C ALA A 287 1.44 9.02 8.69
N ILE A 288 0.22 8.69 8.22
CA ILE A 288 -0.13 8.43 6.82
C ILE A 288 -0.08 9.74 6.00
N SER A 289 -0.04 10.91 6.64
CA SER A 289 -0.20 12.22 6.01
C SER A 289 1.06 12.87 5.44
N ALA A 290 2.26 12.35 5.68
CA ALA A 290 3.50 12.96 5.18
C ALA A 290 4.36 12.01 4.35
N TRP A 291 4.42 10.71 4.68
CA TRP A 291 5.33 9.79 4.00
C TRP A 291 4.72 9.13 2.76
N GLY A 292 3.40 8.91 2.71
CA GLY A 292 2.75 8.35 1.51
C GLY A 292 2.80 9.31 0.30
N LEU A 293 2.66 10.61 0.54
CA LEU A 293 2.78 11.68 -0.47
C LEU A 293 4.23 12.19 -0.59
N GLY A 294 4.94 12.27 0.53
CA GLY A 294 6.34 12.63 0.58
C GLY A 294 7.26 11.57 0.01
N LEU A 295 6.87 10.29 -0.08
CA LEU A 295 7.65 9.30 -0.82
C LEU A 295 7.71 9.71 -2.29
N LEU A 296 6.59 9.94 -2.98
CA LEU A 296 6.61 10.41 -4.38
C LEU A 296 7.38 11.74 -4.57
N GLY A 297 7.36 12.65 -3.59
CA GLY A 297 8.21 13.87 -3.60
C GLY A 297 9.70 13.61 -3.32
N ALA A 298 10.03 12.78 -2.33
CA ALA A 298 11.38 12.45 -1.89
C ALA A 298 12.13 11.54 -2.85
N LEU A 299 11.42 10.76 -3.70
CA LEU A 299 12.03 10.04 -4.83
C LEU A 299 12.77 11.02 -5.78
N GLY A 300 12.29 12.27 -5.90
CA GLY A 300 12.96 13.32 -6.66
C GLY A 300 14.25 13.86 -6.01
N LEU A 301 14.38 13.77 -4.68
CA LEU A 301 15.55 14.27 -3.93
C LEU A 301 16.73 13.30 -3.97
N MET A 302 16.50 11.99 -3.85
CA MET A 302 17.58 11.00 -3.92
C MET A 302 18.32 11.03 -5.27
N ARG A 303 17.59 11.30 -6.35
CA ARG A 303 18.16 11.43 -7.70
C ARG A 303 19.06 12.65 -7.89
N ARG A 304 18.84 13.74 -7.15
CA ARG A 304 19.71 14.93 -7.17
C ARG A 304 20.97 14.73 -6.35
N ARG A 305 20.91 13.92 -5.29
CA ARG A 305 22.07 13.61 -4.44
C ARG A 305 23.01 12.61 -5.09
N ALA A 306 22.49 11.63 -5.85
CA ALA A 306 23.29 10.65 -6.60
C ALA A 306 23.96 11.20 -7.88
N ARG A 307 23.59 12.40 -8.33
CA ARG A 307 24.17 13.09 -9.52
C ARG A 307 25.19 14.18 -9.16
N ARG A 308 25.51 14.36 -7.88
CA ARG A 308 26.63 15.18 -7.39
C ARG A 308 27.73 14.28 -6.88
#